data_AF-A0A2V7XMG2-F1
#
_entry.id   AF-A0A2V7XMG2-F1
#
_cell.length_a   1.000
_cell.length_b   1.000
_cell.length_c   1.000
_cell.angle_alpha   90.00
_cell.angle_beta   90.00
_cell.angle_gamma   90.00
#
_symmetry.space_group_name_H-M   'P 1'
#
loop_
_entity.id
_entity.type
_entity.pdbx_description
1 polymer ?
#
loop_
_entity_poly.entity_id
_entity_poly.type
_entity_poly.pdbx_seq_one_letter_code
_entity_poly.pdbx_strand_id
1 'polypeptide(L)'
;MKRTVAVALVVAAAVAAAADGYDPPEVRYENTPYNGRFTFVRVRFRPSDWGPGRYEWGLDLKWNHDYPRAEAHFTKILQELTTLDPNTGGGNILGFDDPELFKYPVAYMCEPGFWTLNDKETAGLRAYLRKGGFLIVDDFVGRHWNNFAEQIARAFPGGQLIDLDANHPAFDSFFRVEDPRAFPHPYFRVQPNYLGLFEDN
;
A
#
# COMPACT_ATOMS: atom_id res chain seq x y z
N MET A 1 -46.30 44.74 2.36
CA MET A 1 -46.42 43.32 2.82
C MET A 1 -46.68 42.46 1.59
N LYS A 2 -46.07 41.30 1.37
CA LYS A 2 -45.19 40.46 2.20
C LYS A 2 -43.87 40.17 1.44
N ARG A 3 -42.74 40.05 2.13
CA ARG A 3 -41.47 39.56 1.55
C ARG A 3 -41.44 38.04 1.74
N THR A 4 -41.37 37.28 0.65
CA THR A 4 -41.15 35.82 0.72
C THR A 4 -39.66 35.56 0.50
N VAL A 5 -38.95 35.18 1.56
CA VAL A 5 -37.54 34.78 1.45
C VAL A 5 -37.51 33.32 1.00
N ALA A 6 -37.10 33.08 -0.24
CA ALA A 6 -36.80 31.74 -0.72
C ALA A 6 -35.38 31.37 -0.27
N VAL A 7 -35.27 30.62 0.83
CA VAL A 7 -34.02 29.96 1.20
C VAL A 7 -33.84 28.78 0.25
N ALA A 8 -33.10 29.01 -0.83
CA ALA A 8 -32.64 27.93 -1.70
C ALA A 8 -31.58 27.12 -0.95
N LEU A 9 -31.92 25.86 -0.62
CA LEU A 9 -30.97 24.87 -0.11
C LEU A 9 -29.85 24.67 -1.13
N VAL A 10 -28.64 25.15 -0.80
CA VAL A 10 -27.42 24.82 -1.55
C VAL A 10 -26.96 23.43 -1.13
N VAL A 11 -27.65 22.42 -1.67
CA VAL A 11 -27.28 21.00 -1.56
C VAL A 11 -27.39 20.39 -2.95
N ALA A 12 -26.35 19.68 -3.39
CA ALA A 12 -26.20 19.01 -4.68
C ALA A 12 -26.09 19.89 -5.95
N ALA A 13 -24.87 20.38 -6.23
CA ALA A 13 -24.34 20.56 -7.60
C ALA A 13 -22.81 20.81 -7.60
N ALA A 14 -22.02 19.79 -7.24
CA ALA A 14 -20.56 19.80 -7.43
C ALA A 14 -20.04 18.39 -7.81
N VAL A 15 -20.75 17.71 -8.72
CA VAL A 15 -20.38 16.39 -9.24
C VAL A 15 -20.45 16.43 -10.77
N ALA A 16 -19.45 17.08 -11.39
CA ALA A 16 -19.03 16.91 -12.80
C ALA A 16 -18.03 18.03 -13.19
N ALA A 17 -16.74 17.85 -12.91
CA ALA A 17 -15.59 18.39 -13.69
C ALA A 17 -14.28 18.27 -12.89
N ALA A 18 -13.47 17.25 -13.16
CA ALA A 18 -12.01 17.25 -13.01
C ALA A 18 -11.46 15.89 -13.49
N ALA A 19 -11.06 15.81 -14.77
CA ALA A 19 -10.19 14.73 -15.25
C ALA A 19 -8.69 15.13 -15.21
N ASP A 20 -8.40 16.28 -14.60
CA ASP A 20 -7.07 16.83 -14.34
C ASP A 20 -7.03 17.37 -12.89
N GLY A 21 -6.07 16.89 -12.10
CA GLY A 21 -5.49 17.62 -10.96
C GLY A 21 -6.39 18.03 -9.78
N TYR A 22 -6.81 17.08 -8.94
CA TYR A 22 -7.00 17.35 -7.51
C TYR A 22 -6.30 16.27 -6.68
N ASP A 23 -5.48 16.68 -5.73
CA ASP A 23 -4.86 15.77 -4.76
C ASP A 23 -5.94 15.15 -3.86
N PRO A 24 -5.76 13.89 -3.39
CA PRO A 24 -6.69 13.30 -2.43
C PRO A 24 -6.79 14.17 -1.17
N PRO A 25 -7.98 14.27 -0.55
CA PRO A 25 -8.14 15.04 0.68
C PRO A 25 -7.27 14.44 1.79
N GLU A 26 -6.78 15.29 2.69
CA GLU A 26 -6.10 14.81 3.89
C GLU A 26 -7.06 13.97 4.75
N VAL A 27 -6.77 12.69 4.86
CA VAL A 27 -7.46 11.75 5.75
C VAL A 27 -6.75 11.68 7.10
N ARG A 28 -7.52 11.59 8.19
CA ARG A 28 -6.98 11.47 9.54
C ARG A 28 -6.91 10.02 9.98
N TYR A 29 -5.74 9.62 10.42
CA TYR A 29 -5.43 8.34 11.05
C TYR A 29 -4.49 8.56 12.23
N GLU A 30 -4.46 7.61 13.16
CA GLU A 30 -3.57 7.64 14.32
C GLU A 30 -2.55 6.52 14.21
N ASN A 31 -1.27 6.88 14.22
CA ASN A 31 -0.17 5.91 14.23
C ASN A 31 0.16 5.51 15.67
N THR A 32 0.41 4.23 15.90
CA THR A 32 0.89 3.70 17.18
C THR A 32 2.28 4.27 17.47
N PRO A 33 2.52 4.86 18.66
CA PRO A 33 3.85 5.32 19.06
C PRO A 33 4.88 4.19 19.04
N TYR A 34 6.08 4.48 18.53
CA TYR A 34 7.13 3.48 18.43
C TYR A 34 7.52 2.90 19.79
N ASN A 35 7.36 1.58 19.95
CA ASN A 35 7.60 0.83 21.17
C ASN A 35 8.50 -0.41 20.94
N GLY A 36 9.15 -0.51 19.79
CA GLY A 36 10.04 -1.63 19.42
C GLY A 36 9.33 -2.94 19.05
N ARG A 37 7.99 -3.00 19.14
CA ARG A 37 7.18 -4.16 18.73
C ARG A 37 6.98 -4.16 17.21
N PHE A 38 6.79 -5.35 16.63
CA PHE A 38 6.44 -5.44 15.20
C PHE A 38 5.15 -4.65 14.94
N THR A 39 5.19 -3.77 13.95
CA THR A 39 4.04 -2.94 13.58
C THR A 39 3.86 -3.06 12.08
N PHE A 40 2.66 -3.44 11.64
CA PHE A 40 2.36 -3.45 10.22
C PHE A 40 2.39 -2.00 9.72
N VAL A 41 3.25 -1.70 8.74
CA VAL A 41 3.29 -0.38 8.10
C VAL A 41 2.66 -0.46 6.73
N ARG A 42 1.56 0.27 6.54
CA ARG A 42 0.97 0.54 5.24
C ARG A 42 1.62 1.79 4.64
N VAL A 43 2.11 1.66 3.42
CA VAL A 43 2.63 2.78 2.65
C VAL A 43 1.46 3.56 2.04
N ARG A 44 1.29 4.82 2.43
CA ARG A 44 0.45 5.78 1.68
C ARG A 44 1.23 6.35 0.51
N PHE A 45 0.52 6.66 -0.58
CA PHE A 45 1.07 7.35 -1.74
C PHE A 45 0.01 8.27 -2.37
N ARG A 46 0.41 9.11 -3.33
CA ARG A 46 -0.53 9.86 -4.17
C ARG A 46 -1.07 8.95 -5.30
N PRO A 47 -2.37 8.57 -5.29
CA PRO A 47 -2.93 7.76 -6.36
C PRO A 47 -3.12 8.59 -7.64
N SER A 48 -3.03 7.94 -8.80
CA SER A 48 -3.33 8.52 -10.12
C SER A 48 -4.82 8.56 -10.44
N ASP A 49 -5.62 7.71 -9.78
CA ASP A 49 -7.09 7.67 -9.81
C ASP A 49 -7.59 7.53 -8.37
N TRP A 50 -8.54 8.37 -7.96
CA TRP A 50 -9.19 8.30 -6.65
C TRP A 50 -10.56 9.00 -6.68
N GLY A 51 -11.41 8.69 -5.72
CA GLY A 51 -12.71 9.36 -5.57
C GLY A 51 -13.51 8.83 -4.38
N PRO A 52 -14.83 9.11 -4.31
CA PRO A 52 -15.72 8.46 -3.36
C PRO A 52 -15.72 6.94 -3.53
N GLY A 53 -15.66 6.21 -2.43
CA GLY A 53 -15.48 4.75 -2.44
C GLY A 53 -16.07 4.04 -1.21
N ARG A 54 -15.97 2.71 -1.21
CA ARG A 54 -16.51 1.84 -0.14
C ARG A 54 -15.52 1.52 0.98
N TYR A 55 -14.32 2.11 0.93
CA TYR A 55 -13.23 1.85 1.87
C TYR A 55 -13.19 2.93 2.96
N GLU A 56 -12.17 2.89 3.83
CA GLU A 56 -12.04 3.81 4.95
C GLU A 56 -12.13 5.29 4.51
N TRP A 57 -12.73 6.13 5.36
CA TRP A 57 -13.08 7.53 5.08
C TRP A 57 -14.09 7.76 3.94
N GLY A 58 -14.69 6.69 3.37
CA GLY A 58 -15.64 6.80 2.25
C GLY A 58 -14.97 7.15 0.92
N LEU A 59 -13.68 6.83 0.80
CA LEU A 59 -12.84 7.15 -0.35
C LEU A 59 -12.21 5.88 -0.93
N ASP A 60 -12.02 5.86 -2.24
CA ASP A 60 -11.11 4.94 -2.92
C ASP A 60 -9.78 5.66 -3.15
N LEU A 61 -8.84 5.47 -2.23
CA LEU A 61 -7.48 6.03 -2.30
C LEU A 61 -6.46 5.00 -2.83
N LYS A 62 -6.93 3.80 -3.24
CA LYS A 62 -6.14 2.64 -3.66
C LYS A 62 -5.31 2.05 -2.52
N TRP A 63 -4.38 2.82 -1.95
CA TRP A 63 -3.61 2.39 -0.79
C TRP A 63 -4.47 2.10 0.44
N ASN A 64 -5.69 2.64 0.58
CA ASN A 64 -6.58 2.39 1.73
C ASN A 64 -7.43 1.10 1.62
N HIS A 65 -7.22 0.25 0.61
CA HIS A 65 -7.97 -0.99 0.46
C HIS A 65 -7.71 -1.95 1.63
N ASP A 66 -8.80 -2.54 2.15
CA ASP A 66 -8.87 -3.38 3.35
C ASP A 66 -8.32 -2.82 4.67
N TYR A 67 -7.83 -1.58 4.70
CA TYR A 67 -7.53 -0.88 5.95
C TYR A 67 -8.83 -0.65 6.76
N PRO A 68 -8.82 -0.77 8.10
CA PRO A 68 -7.74 -1.26 8.98
C PRO A 68 -7.79 -2.79 9.23
N ARG A 69 -8.64 -3.52 8.50
CA ARG A 69 -8.93 -4.95 8.74
C ARG A 69 -7.76 -5.84 8.34
N ALA A 70 -7.05 -5.52 7.27
CA ALA A 70 -5.86 -6.24 6.84
C ALA A 70 -4.80 -6.27 7.96
N GLU A 71 -4.49 -5.09 8.51
CA GLU A 71 -3.57 -4.90 9.63
C GLU A 71 -4.02 -5.67 10.87
N ALA A 72 -5.28 -5.48 11.27
CA ALA A 72 -5.83 -6.08 12.48
C ALA A 72 -5.87 -7.61 12.42
N HIS A 73 -6.21 -8.19 11.26
CA HIS A 73 -6.21 -9.64 11.08
C HIS A 73 -4.79 -10.21 10.91
N PHE A 74 -3.94 -9.57 10.12
CA PHE A 74 -2.57 -10.05 9.88
C PHE A 74 -1.72 -10.02 11.15
N THR A 75 -1.75 -8.93 11.92
CA THR A 75 -1.04 -8.84 13.20
C THR A 75 -1.57 -9.84 14.23
N LYS A 76 -2.87 -10.12 14.24
CA LYS A 76 -3.43 -11.20 15.06
C LYS A 76 -2.92 -12.57 14.61
N ILE A 77 -2.93 -12.89 13.32
CA ILE A 77 -2.42 -14.16 12.80
C ILE A 77 -0.93 -14.35 13.15
N LEU A 78 -0.11 -13.29 13.03
CA LEU A 78 1.28 -13.34 13.46
C LEU A 78 1.44 -13.63 14.95
N GLN A 79 0.62 -13.01 15.81
CA GLN A 79 0.66 -13.22 17.26
C GLN A 79 0.26 -14.66 17.66
N GLU A 80 -0.71 -15.26 16.95
CA GLU A 80 -1.21 -16.61 17.25
C GLU A 80 -0.29 -17.71 16.68
N LEU A 81 0.40 -17.46 15.57
CA LEU A 81 1.22 -18.47 14.88
C LEU A 81 2.72 -18.39 15.18
N THR A 82 3.23 -17.26 15.69
CA THR A 82 4.68 -17.03 15.88
C THR A 82 5.00 -16.56 17.29
N THR A 83 6.29 -16.46 17.63
CA THR A 83 6.74 -15.84 18.88
C THR A 83 6.90 -14.32 18.77
N LEU A 84 6.42 -13.69 17.70
CA LEU A 84 6.42 -12.23 17.57
C LEU A 84 5.39 -11.63 18.53
N ASP A 85 5.72 -10.47 19.08
CA ASP A 85 4.81 -9.65 19.87
C ASP A 85 4.41 -8.40 19.08
N PRO A 86 3.44 -8.47 18.15
CA PRO A 86 3.06 -7.35 17.31
C PRO A 86 2.12 -6.36 18.03
N ASN A 87 2.13 -5.10 17.59
CA ASN A 87 1.06 -4.16 17.88
C ASN A 87 -0.22 -4.64 17.16
N THR A 88 -1.20 -5.11 17.94
CA THR A 88 -2.49 -5.62 17.46
C THR A 88 -3.58 -4.56 17.58
N GLY A 89 -4.54 -4.57 16.64
CA GLY A 89 -5.66 -3.62 16.59
C GLY A 89 -5.57 -2.55 15.50
N GLY A 90 -4.48 -2.52 14.74
CA GLY A 90 -4.26 -1.62 13.62
C GLY A 90 -2.81 -1.67 13.13
N GLY A 91 -2.48 -0.79 12.19
CA GLY A 91 -1.12 -0.61 11.67
C GLY A 91 -0.87 0.87 11.38
N ASN A 92 0.40 1.22 11.19
CA ASN A 92 0.79 2.61 10.94
C ASN A 92 0.70 2.93 9.44
N ILE A 93 0.21 4.12 9.10
CA ILE A 93 0.23 4.66 7.74
C ILE A 93 1.36 5.67 7.62
N LEU A 94 2.35 5.38 6.77
CA LEU A 94 3.55 6.20 6.57
C LEU A 94 3.80 6.40 5.05
N GLY A 95 4.41 7.53 4.67
CA GLY A 95 4.90 7.73 3.30
C GLY A 95 6.35 7.30 3.18
N PHE A 96 6.85 7.10 1.95
CA PHE A 96 8.29 6.90 1.75
C PHE A 96 9.12 8.15 2.12
N ASP A 97 8.51 9.33 2.11
CA ASP A 97 9.11 10.59 2.56
C ASP A 97 9.05 10.81 4.08
N ASP A 98 8.45 9.88 4.84
CA ASP A 98 8.30 9.98 6.29
C ASP A 98 9.54 9.40 7.02
N PRO A 99 10.25 10.19 7.85
CA PRO A 99 11.43 9.71 8.56
C PRO A 99 11.11 8.64 9.61
N GLU A 100 9.86 8.49 10.05
CA GLU A 100 9.46 7.41 10.97
C GLU A 100 9.49 6.04 10.31
N LEU A 101 9.42 5.95 8.97
CA LEU A 101 9.45 4.69 8.23
C LEU A 101 10.73 3.87 8.53
N PHE A 102 11.86 4.55 8.77
CA PHE A 102 13.15 3.91 9.10
C PHE A 102 13.16 3.18 10.46
N LYS A 103 12.09 3.29 11.27
CA LYS A 103 11.93 2.52 12.51
C LYS A 103 11.29 1.14 12.29
N TYR A 104 10.78 0.87 11.10
CA TYR A 104 9.98 -0.33 10.80
C TYR A 104 10.62 -1.13 9.66
N PRO A 105 11.15 -2.34 9.90
CA PRO A 105 11.93 -3.09 8.91
C PRO A 105 11.08 -3.71 7.80
N VAL A 106 9.75 -3.76 7.96
CA VAL A 106 8.81 -4.30 6.96
C VAL A 106 7.71 -3.27 6.69
N ALA A 107 7.44 -3.03 5.41
CA ALA A 107 6.36 -2.19 4.92
C ALA A 107 5.55 -2.90 3.83
N TYR A 108 4.30 -2.50 3.66
CA TYR A 108 3.34 -3.06 2.70
C TYR A 108 2.69 -1.94 1.88
N MET A 109 2.66 -2.09 0.56
CA MET A 109 2.02 -1.14 -0.36
C MET A 109 0.92 -1.82 -1.17
N CYS A 110 -0.30 -1.30 -1.04
CA CYS A 110 -1.49 -1.82 -1.71
C CYS A 110 -1.79 -1.08 -3.03
N GLU A 111 -2.23 -1.78 -4.07
CA GLU A 111 -2.66 -1.24 -5.38
C GLU A 111 -1.60 -0.34 -6.06
N PRO A 112 -0.36 -0.83 -6.28
CA PRO A 112 0.72 -0.06 -6.93
C PRO A 112 0.41 0.32 -8.38
N GLY A 113 -0.64 -0.24 -8.99
CA GLY A 113 -1.12 0.14 -10.33
C GLY A 113 -1.48 1.61 -10.46
N PHE A 114 -1.80 2.27 -9.35
CA PHE A 114 -2.19 3.68 -9.28
C PHE A 114 -1.15 4.56 -8.59
N TRP A 115 -0.03 3.99 -8.15
CA TRP A 115 1.01 4.71 -7.42
C TRP A 115 1.68 5.79 -8.27
N THR A 116 1.61 7.05 -7.85
CA THR A 116 2.48 8.10 -8.40
C THR A 116 3.57 8.44 -7.40
N LEU A 117 4.82 8.22 -7.77
CA LEU A 117 5.98 8.52 -6.94
C LEU A 117 6.43 9.98 -7.11
N ASN A 118 6.71 10.71 -6.02
CA ASN A 118 7.38 12.02 -6.08
C ASN A 118 8.88 11.92 -5.78
N ASP A 119 9.67 12.99 -5.97
CA ASP A 119 11.14 12.94 -5.82
C ASP A 119 11.61 12.66 -4.37
N LYS A 120 10.88 13.15 -3.36
CA LYS A 120 11.19 12.88 -1.95
C LYS A 120 10.93 11.42 -1.62
N GLU A 121 9.77 10.91 -2.03
CA GLU A 121 9.42 9.50 -1.88
C GLU A 121 10.35 8.58 -2.70
N THR A 122 10.84 9.02 -3.87
CA THR A 122 11.85 8.30 -4.67
C THR A 122 13.14 8.12 -3.88
N ALA A 123 13.65 9.22 -3.30
CA ALA A 123 14.84 9.18 -2.46
C ALA A 123 14.60 8.37 -1.17
N GLY A 124 13.42 8.48 -0.58
CA GLY A 124 12.97 7.76 0.60
C GLY A 124 12.91 6.26 0.42
N LEU A 125 12.21 5.77 -0.62
CA LEU A 125 12.15 4.35 -0.98
C LEU A 125 13.55 3.78 -1.26
N ARG A 126 14.38 4.50 -2.02
CA ARG A 126 15.77 4.09 -2.29
C ARG A 126 16.58 3.97 -1.00
N ALA A 127 16.44 4.95 -0.09
CA ALA A 127 17.11 4.92 1.20
C ALA A 127 16.55 3.85 2.15
N TYR A 128 15.27 3.52 2.07
CA TYR A 128 14.60 2.50 2.88
C TYR A 128 15.13 1.11 2.54
N LEU A 129 15.03 0.70 1.27
CA LEU A 129 15.50 -0.63 0.85
C LEU A 129 17.01 -0.77 1.07
N ARG A 130 17.83 0.22 0.67
CA ARG A 130 19.29 0.19 0.87
C ARG A 130 19.76 0.16 2.33
N LYS A 131 18.88 0.43 3.29
CA LYS A 131 19.17 0.32 4.73
C LYS A 131 18.62 -0.98 5.35
N GLY A 132 18.21 -1.95 4.53
CA GLY A 132 17.67 -3.24 4.97
C GLY A 132 16.16 -3.23 5.23
N GLY A 133 15.43 -2.22 4.76
CA GLY A 133 13.97 -2.25 4.74
C GLY A 133 13.44 -3.25 3.72
N PHE A 134 12.35 -3.94 4.04
CA PHE A 134 11.69 -4.93 3.18
C PHE A 134 10.29 -4.44 2.79
N LEU A 135 10.00 -4.35 1.49
CA LEU A 135 8.73 -3.87 0.96
C LEU A 135 7.96 -5.00 0.29
N ILE A 136 6.75 -5.26 0.78
CA ILE A 136 5.76 -6.16 0.17
C ILE A 136 4.81 -5.31 -0.70
N VAL A 137 4.46 -5.79 -1.89
CA VAL A 137 3.61 -5.07 -2.85
C VAL A 137 2.56 -6.02 -3.48
N ASP A 138 1.29 -5.60 -3.49
CA ASP A 138 0.07 -6.44 -3.66
C ASP A 138 -1.17 -5.50 -3.79
N ASP A 139 -2.41 -5.92 -4.09
CA ASP A 139 -2.79 -6.71 -5.28
C ASP A 139 -2.67 -5.78 -6.51
N PHE A 140 -2.26 -6.34 -7.65
CA PHE A 140 -2.29 -5.67 -8.95
C PHE A 140 -2.13 -6.66 -10.10
N VAL A 141 -2.78 -6.38 -11.23
CA VAL A 141 -2.86 -7.29 -12.37
C VAL A 141 -2.83 -6.56 -13.72
N GLY A 142 -2.36 -7.25 -14.76
CA GLY A 142 -2.42 -6.76 -16.13
C GLY A 142 -1.69 -5.42 -16.32
N ARG A 143 -2.40 -4.39 -16.80
CA ARG A 143 -1.78 -3.07 -17.09
C ARG A 143 -1.25 -2.33 -15.85
N HIS A 144 -1.70 -2.70 -14.64
CA HIS A 144 -1.17 -2.11 -13.40
C HIS A 144 0.33 -2.40 -13.23
N TRP A 145 0.81 -3.52 -13.80
CA TRP A 145 2.23 -3.87 -13.89
C TRP A 145 3.09 -2.75 -14.48
N ASN A 146 2.60 -2.08 -15.53
CA ASN A 146 3.37 -1.07 -16.25
C ASN A 146 3.67 0.14 -15.36
N ASN A 147 2.68 0.60 -14.58
CA ASN A 147 2.89 1.71 -13.64
C ASN A 147 3.86 1.30 -12.53
N PHE A 148 3.66 0.13 -11.92
CA PHE A 148 4.57 -0.37 -10.88
C PHE A 148 6.02 -0.46 -11.37
N ALA A 149 6.24 -1.08 -12.54
CA ALA A 149 7.57 -1.21 -13.14
C ALA A 149 8.20 0.15 -13.48
N GLU A 150 7.41 1.14 -13.93
CA GLU A 150 7.90 2.51 -14.18
C GLU A 150 8.32 3.24 -12.89
N GLN A 151 7.50 3.20 -11.84
CA GLN A 151 7.85 3.81 -10.55
C GLN A 151 9.08 3.12 -9.91
N ILE A 152 9.17 1.79 -10.00
CA ILE A 152 10.35 1.04 -9.54
C ILE A 152 11.60 1.40 -10.35
N ALA A 153 11.51 1.49 -11.69
CA ALA A 153 12.65 1.88 -12.53
C ALA A 153 13.15 3.31 -12.25
N ARG A 154 12.26 4.22 -11.84
CA ARG A 154 12.63 5.56 -11.34
C ARG A 154 13.35 5.49 -9.99
N ALA A 155 12.85 4.67 -9.06
CA ALA A 155 13.47 4.46 -7.75
C ALA A 155 14.82 3.73 -7.86
N PHE A 156 14.95 2.76 -8.73
CA PHE A 156 16.14 1.91 -8.94
C PHE A 156 16.48 1.77 -10.44
N PRO A 157 17.14 2.78 -11.04
CA PRO A 157 17.57 2.69 -12.44
C PRO A 157 18.57 1.55 -12.61
N GLY A 158 18.16 0.50 -13.33
CA GLY A 158 18.93 -0.74 -13.51
C GLY A 158 18.60 -1.87 -12.52
N GLY A 159 17.74 -1.63 -11.53
CA GLY A 159 17.20 -2.68 -10.65
C GLY A 159 16.38 -3.68 -11.46
N GLN A 160 16.53 -4.97 -11.16
CA GLN A 160 15.86 -6.06 -11.86
C GLN A 160 14.82 -6.72 -10.97
N LEU A 161 13.62 -6.92 -11.51
CA LEU A 161 12.56 -7.71 -10.90
C LEU A 161 12.73 -9.15 -11.39
N ILE A 162 13.25 -10.02 -10.51
CA ILE A 162 13.64 -11.41 -10.80
C ILE A 162 12.51 -12.34 -10.38
N ASP A 163 12.23 -13.36 -11.21
CA ASP A 163 11.26 -14.41 -10.90
C ASP A 163 11.67 -15.24 -9.69
N LEU A 164 10.79 -15.33 -8.69
CA LEU A 164 11.00 -16.15 -7.51
C LEU A 164 10.40 -17.54 -7.78
N ASP A 165 11.26 -18.50 -8.13
CA ASP A 165 10.83 -19.89 -8.30
C ASP A 165 10.45 -20.55 -6.96
N ALA A 166 9.77 -21.70 -7.01
CA ALA A 166 9.23 -22.38 -5.82
C ALA A 166 10.29 -22.87 -4.81
N ASN A 167 11.58 -22.87 -5.16
CA ASN A 167 12.68 -23.18 -4.25
C ASN A 167 13.28 -21.93 -3.59
N HIS A 168 12.81 -20.72 -3.94
CA HIS A 168 13.31 -19.49 -3.34
C HIS A 168 13.03 -19.47 -1.82
N PRO A 169 14.01 -19.12 -0.95
CA PRO A 169 13.87 -19.25 0.51
C PRO A 169 12.66 -18.53 1.14
N ALA A 170 12.10 -17.51 0.46
CA ALA A 170 10.86 -16.85 0.88
C ALA A 170 9.68 -17.83 1.04
N PHE A 171 9.66 -18.93 0.28
CA PHE A 171 8.63 -19.98 0.33
C PHE A 171 8.92 -21.09 1.35
N ASP A 172 10.02 -21.01 2.11
CA ASP A 172 10.38 -21.95 3.18
C ASP A 172 10.93 -21.21 4.44
N SER A 173 10.53 -19.95 4.63
CA SER A 173 11.01 -19.08 5.73
C SER A 173 10.33 -19.32 7.08
N PHE A 174 9.13 -19.92 7.09
CA PHE A 174 8.40 -20.27 8.32
C PHE A 174 7.45 -21.44 8.09
N PHE A 175 6.58 -21.32 7.10
CA PHE A 175 5.88 -22.45 6.47
C PHE A 175 6.50 -22.75 5.13
N ARG A 176 6.50 -24.03 4.74
CA ARG A 176 6.85 -24.48 3.40
C ARG A 176 5.65 -24.36 2.48
N VAL A 177 5.80 -23.62 1.38
CA VAL A 177 4.78 -23.45 0.33
C VAL A 177 5.23 -24.25 -0.90
N GLU A 178 4.68 -25.45 -1.09
CA GLU A 178 5.15 -26.39 -2.12
C GLU A 178 4.90 -25.92 -3.56
N ASP A 179 3.75 -25.27 -3.80
CA ASP A 179 3.42 -24.64 -5.07
C ASP A 179 2.85 -23.24 -4.82
N PRO A 180 3.69 -22.18 -4.81
CA PRO A 180 3.20 -20.81 -4.66
C PRO A 180 2.33 -20.37 -5.84
N ARG A 181 2.39 -21.04 -6.99
CA ARG A 181 1.57 -20.70 -8.17
C ARG A 181 0.20 -21.40 -8.18
N ALA A 182 -0.08 -22.27 -7.21
CA ALA A 182 -1.37 -22.92 -7.04
C ALA A 182 -2.50 -22.00 -6.53
N PHE A 183 -2.18 -20.84 -5.94
CA PHE A 183 -3.19 -19.92 -5.40
C PHE A 183 -3.94 -19.19 -6.53
N PRO A 184 -5.25 -19.44 -6.73
CA PRO A 184 -6.00 -18.78 -7.79
C PRO A 184 -6.29 -17.33 -7.42
N HIS A 185 -6.12 -16.41 -8.37
CA HIS A 185 -6.52 -15.02 -8.19
C HIS A 185 -8.06 -14.94 -7.98
N PRO A 186 -8.56 -14.18 -6.97
CA PRO A 186 -9.99 -14.17 -6.62
C PRO A 186 -10.94 -13.68 -7.73
N TYR A 187 -10.48 -12.82 -8.65
CA TYR A 187 -11.35 -12.16 -9.65
C TYR A 187 -11.00 -12.50 -11.10
N PHE A 188 -9.74 -12.79 -11.41
CA PHE A 188 -9.26 -12.98 -12.78
C PHE A 188 -8.69 -14.39 -13.00
N ARG A 189 -8.79 -14.90 -14.24
CA ARG A 189 -8.20 -16.20 -14.62
C ARG A 189 -6.74 -16.03 -15.03
N VAL A 190 -5.90 -15.69 -14.05
CA VAL A 190 -4.45 -15.55 -14.19
C VAL A 190 -3.74 -16.41 -13.16
N GLN A 191 -2.52 -16.85 -13.46
CA GLN A 191 -1.62 -17.42 -12.45
C GLN A 191 -0.94 -16.27 -11.69
N PRO A 192 -0.72 -16.39 -10.37
CA PRO A 192 0.06 -15.41 -9.63
C PRO A 192 1.53 -15.47 -10.07
N ASN A 193 2.22 -14.34 -9.95
CA ASN A 193 3.65 -14.28 -10.19
C ASN A 193 4.35 -13.56 -9.03
N TYR A 194 5.47 -14.11 -8.58
CA TYR A 194 6.22 -13.60 -7.43
C TYR A 194 7.57 -13.10 -7.93
N LEU A 195 7.84 -11.82 -7.71
CA LEU A 195 9.05 -11.17 -8.20
C LEU A 195 9.77 -10.48 -7.05
N GLY A 196 11.10 -10.56 -7.03
CA GLY A 196 11.95 -9.86 -6.07
C GLY A 196 12.85 -8.83 -6.75
N LEU A 197 13.08 -7.69 -6.10
CA LEU A 197 14.17 -6.77 -6.40
C LEU A 197 15.13 -6.78 -5.21
N PHE A 198 16.42 -6.93 -5.48
CA PHE A 198 17.49 -7.07 -4.48
C PHE A 198 18.52 -5.95 -4.68
N GLU A 199 19.06 -5.40 -3.59
CA GLU A 199 20.02 -4.27 -3.60
C GLU A 199 21.35 -4.62 -2.89
N ASP A 200 21.73 -5.91 -2.89
CA ASP A 200 23.00 -6.46 -2.36
C ASP A 200 23.44 -5.89 -0.99
N ASN A 201 22.53 -5.95 -0.01
CA ASN A 201 22.58 -5.24 1.28
C ASN A 201 22.58 -6.15 2.52
#